data_AF-A0A1T5N5J1-F1
#
_entry.id   AF-A0A1T5N5J1-F1
#
_cell.length_a   1.000
_cell.length_b   1.000
_cell.length_c   1.000
_cell.angle_alpha   90.00
_cell.angle_beta   90.00
_cell.angle_gamma   90.00
#
_symmetry.space_group_name_H-M   'P 1'
#
loop_
_entity.id
_entity.type
_entity.pdbx_description
1 polymer ?
#
loop_
_entity_poly.entity_id
_entity_poly.type
_entity_poly.pdbx_seq_one_letter_code
_entity_poly.pdbx_strand_id
1 'polypeptide(L)'
;MIKVIFSFSVLLCVWFPVKAQTDTFSTLNFPNTYANTITTGFYSANFRSGFIYQSSASINFGLTGLKASNFRFRWLAHDNGAIDYSADTDQLMFLDGNGNLNLKGSLTANGNIGIGMAPTADKLAIDMGATRGGVNFLSDGDANAYMDLKFSVKTTTGIATGKPVLWEASLRKDGYFSADVSGPTLEFYAVRQGSGFYAPLLFKSNGDIILAGAQNATNGNVGIGTTDTKGYKLAVNGDAIFTRIKVKANTAWPDFVFAPGYDLPALSEVNAFIKEHKHLPDMPSEKEVKAEGLDLGEMNKKLLQKVEELTLYILKQDAQLKRHEQEIQQLKSSVKKR
;
A
#
# COMPACT_ATOMS: atom_id res chain seq x y z
N MET A 1 92.66 57.55 31.77
CA MET A 1 92.23 58.95 31.63
C MET A 1 90.74 58.91 31.31
N ILE A 2 89.94 59.68 32.05
CA ILE A 2 88.50 59.98 31.90
C ILE A 2 87.46 58.91 32.32
N LYS A 3 86.71 59.31 33.34
CA LYS A 3 85.46 58.78 33.91
C LYS A 3 84.28 59.00 32.96
N VAL A 4 83.26 58.12 33.01
CA VAL A 4 81.85 58.52 33.19
C VAL A 4 81.12 57.44 34.02
N ILE A 5 80.30 57.88 34.96
CA ILE A 5 79.51 57.11 35.95
C ILE A 5 78.02 57.23 35.60
N PHE A 6 77.21 56.28 36.11
CA PHE A 6 75.75 56.23 36.30
C PHE A 6 74.94 55.71 35.09
N SER A 7 73.90 54.89 35.24
CA SER A 7 73.05 54.57 36.40
C SER A 7 72.50 53.14 36.32
N PHE A 8 72.25 52.58 37.49
CA PHE A 8 71.46 51.39 37.78
C PHE A 8 70.04 51.51 37.23
N SER A 9 69.55 50.44 36.60
CA SER A 9 68.14 50.04 36.59
C SER A 9 68.07 48.51 36.49
N VAL A 10 67.93 47.86 37.65
CA VAL A 10 67.60 46.44 37.75
C VAL A 10 66.16 46.28 37.24
N LEU A 11 66.00 45.78 36.03
CA LEU A 11 64.70 45.36 35.53
C LEU A 11 64.41 43.97 36.12
N LEU A 12 63.63 43.93 37.21
CA LEU A 12 63.00 42.70 37.67
C LEU A 12 62.14 42.15 36.52
N CYS A 13 62.55 41.04 35.91
CA CYS A 13 61.65 40.18 35.15
C CYS A 13 60.68 39.52 36.13
N VAL A 14 59.61 40.24 36.48
CA VAL A 14 58.46 39.64 37.13
C VAL A 14 57.68 38.90 36.06
N TRP A 15 57.71 37.57 36.12
CA TRP A 15 56.76 36.72 35.41
C TRP A 15 55.37 37.02 35.99
N PHE A 16 54.56 37.80 35.28
CA PHE A 16 53.13 37.88 35.55
C PHE A 16 52.45 36.78 34.75
N PRO A 17 51.96 35.68 35.35
CA PRO A 17 50.86 34.96 34.73
C PRO A 17 49.64 35.88 34.80
N VAL A 18 49.41 36.68 33.75
CA VAL A 18 48.08 37.28 33.55
C VAL A 18 47.16 36.14 33.12
N LYS A 19 46.61 35.43 34.11
CA LYS A 19 45.33 34.73 33.98
C LYS A 19 44.32 35.47 34.84
N ALA A 20 43.64 36.43 34.23
CA ALA A 20 42.22 36.73 34.45
C ALA A 20 41.87 37.95 33.61
N GLN A 21 41.20 37.72 32.48
CA GLN A 21 39.87 38.26 32.21
C GLN A 21 39.40 37.63 30.89
N THR A 22 38.80 36.44 30.99
CA THR A 22 37.92 35.97 29.93
C THR A 22 36.64 36.78 30.03
N ASP A 23 36.17 37.25 28.88
CA ASP A 23 34.85 37.84 28.62
C ASP A 23 34.73 39.37 28.77
N THR A 24 34.81 40.05 27.63
CA THR A 24 34.19 41.37 27.43
C THR A 24 32.78 41.14 26.91
N PHE A 25 31.76 41.32 27.76
CA PHE A 25 30.36 41.35 27.32
C PHE A 25 29.91 42.80 27.17
N SER A 26 29.43 43.15 25.98
CA SER A 26 28.76 44.44 25.74
C SER A 26 27.26 44.26 25.95
N THR A 27 26.76 44.45 27.18
CA THR A 27 25.32 44.43 27.43
C THR A 27 24.70 45.74 26.95
N LEU A 28 24.02 45.71 25.80
CA LEU A 28 23.23 46.85 25.31
C LEU A 28 21.80 46.73 25.84
N ASN A 29 21.53 47.33 27.00
CA ASN A 29 20.19 47.40 27.58
C ASN A 29 19.37 48.49 26.86
N PHE A 30 18.32 48.09 26.15
CA PHE A 30 17.33 49.02 25.61
C PHE A 30 16.24 49.28 26.67
N PRO A 31 16.18 50.47 27.30
CA PRO A 31 15.15 50.75 28.30
C PRO A 31 13.77 50.82 27.63
N ASN A 32 12.80 50.11 28.23
CA ASN A 32 11.38 49.97 27.81
C ASN A 32 11.18 49.18 26.51
N THR A 33 11.05 47.84 26.50
CA THR A 33 9.85 47.13 26.99
C THR A 33 10.10 45.61 27.15
N TYR A 34 11.33 45.12 26.93
CA TYR A 34 11.71 43.72 27.13
C TYR A 34 13.18 43.62 27.53
N ALA A 35 13.55 42.66 28.38
CA ALA A 35 14.94 42.37 28.68
C ALA A 35 15.55 41.69 27.44
N ASN A 36 16.46 42.37 26.76
CA ASN A 36 17.21 41.83 25.64
C ASN A 36 18.69 41.84 26.01
N THR A 37 19.34 40.70 25.93
CA THR A 37 20.78 40.56 26.18
C THR A 37 21.43 40.01 24.92
N ILE A 38 22.41 40.76 24.40
CA ILE A 38 23.25 40.33 23.29
C ILE A 38 24.60 39.93 23.88
N THR A 39 24.99 38.68 23.65
CA THR A 39 26.26 38.13 24.10
C THR A 39 27.02 37.58 22.91
N THR A 40 28.19 38.16 22.66
CA THR A 40 29.17 37.62 21.71
C THR A 40 30.33 37.04 22.49
N GLY A 41 30.67 35.78 22.22
CA GLY A 41 31.78 35.08 22.87
C GLY A 41 32.71 34.46 21.84
N PHE A 42 34.01 34.66 22.03
CA PHE A 42 35.07 33.97 21.29
C PHE A 42 35.67 32.91 22.22
N TYR A 43 35.36 31.63 21.98
CA TYR A 43 35.87 30.55 22.81
C TYR A 43 37.05 29.87 22.11
N SER A 44 38.19 29.79 22.80
CA SER A 44 39.41 29.11 22.30
C SER A 44 39.37 27.58 22.47
N ALA A 45 38.35 27.04 23.16
CA ALA A 45 38.12 25.61 23.30
C ALA A 45 36.97 25.15 22.39
N ASN A 46 37.16 24.03 21.70
CA ASN A 46 36.18 23.38 20.80
C ASN A 46 35.73 24.22 19.58
N PHE A 47 36.51 25.24 19.18
CA PHE A 47 36.25 26.10 18.01
C PHE A 47 34.85 26.73 17.96
N ARG A 48 34.22 26.98 19.11
CA ARG A 48 32.90 27.60 19.17
C ARG A 48 33.09 29.11 19.31
N SER A 49 32.60 29.88 18.35
CA SER A 49 32.38 31.32 18.52
C SER A 49 30.93 31.57 18.12
N GLY A 50 30.21 32.40 18.86
CA GLY A 50 28.76 32.45 18.72
C GLY A 50 28.17 33.81 19.05
N PHE A 51 27.08 34.11 18.37
CA PHE A 51 26.16 35.19 18.69
C PHE A 51 24.97 34.59 19.43
N ILE A 52 24.76 35.01 20.67
CA ILE A 52 23.64 34.58 21.50
C ILE A 52 22.75 35.81 21.74
N TYR A 53 21.49 35.71 21.30
CA TYR A 53 20.46 36.70 21.59
C TYR A 53 19.43 36.08 22.53
N GLN A 54 19.35 36.60 23.76
CA GLN A 54 18.36 36.19 24.75
C GLN A 54 17.34 37.31 24.91
N SER A 55 16.06 36.96 24.74
CA SER A 55 14.94 37.89 24.95
C SER A 55 13.84 37.18 25.71
N SER A 56 13.16 37.92 26.58
CA SER A 56 11.90 37.49 27.20
C SER A 56 10.68 37.70 26.27
N ALA A 57 10.89 38.14 25.03
CA ALA A 57 9.87 38.36 23.99
C ALA A 57 10.15 37.52 22.74
N SER A 58 9.23 37.55 21.77
CA SER A 58 9.45 36.95 20.45
C SER A 58 10.63 37.62 19.75
N ILE A 59 11.64 36.83 19.40
CA ILE A 59 12.80 37.29 18.63
C ILE A 59 12.45 37.13 17.15
N ASN A 60 12.18 38.24 16.47
CA ASN A 60 11.93 38.22 15.02
C ASN A 60 13.22 38.57 14.28
N PHE A 61 13.82 37.58 13.60
CA PHE A 61 14.93 37.83 12.68
C PHE A 61 14.36 38.22 11.31
N GLY A 62 14.12 39.51 11.11
CA GLY A 62 13.74 40.07 9.81
C GLY A 62 14.98 40.35 8.96
N LEU A 63 15.11 39.70 7.81
CA LEU A 63 16.14 40.03 6.83
C LEU A 63 15.45 40.68 5.64
N THR A 64 15.66 41.99 5.45
CA THR A 64 14.95 42.80 4.46
C THR A 64 15.87 43.18 3.31
N GLY A 65 15.43 42.94 2.06
CA GLY A 65 16.15 43.30 0.83
C GLY A 65 15.25 43.20 -0.41
N LEU A 66 15.69 43.72 -1.55
CA LEU A 66 14.93 43.62 -2.82
C LEU A 66 14.77 42.14 -3.22
N LYS A 67 13.52 41.68 -3.44
CA LYS A 67 13.19 40.31 -3.88
C LYS A 67 13.95 39.88 -5.15
N ALA A 68 14.41 40.85 -5.95
CA ALA A 68 15.21 40.65 -7.15
C ALA A 68 16.60 40.01 -6.94
N SER A 69 17.09 39.88 -5.70
CA SER A 69 18.46 39.43 -5.41
C SER A 69 18.59 37.99 -4.88
N ASN A 70 17.58 37.11 -5.01
CA ASN A 70 17.63 35.72 -4.51
C ASN A 70 18.12 35.62 -3.05
N PHE A 71 17.51 36.42 -2.19
CA PHE A 71 17.80 36.42 -0.76
C PHE A 71 17.54 35.03 -0.15
N ARG A 72 18.47 34.51 0.65
CA ARG A 72 18.39 33.19 1.30
C ARG A 72 18.89 33.25 2.74
N PHE A 73 18.16 32.65 3.66
CA PHE A 73 18.66 32.36 5.01
C PHE A 73 19.30 30.98 5.02
N ARG A 74 20.55 30.87 5.49
CA ARG A 74 21.34 29.64 5.39
C ARG A 74 21.95 29.27 6.73
N TRP A 75 21.81 28.01 7.11
CA TRP A 75 22.64 27.38 8.13
C TRP A 75 23.79 26.65 7.42
N LEU A 76 25.00 27.16 7.63
CA LEU A 76 26.23 26.58 7.10
C LEU A 76 26.91 25.74 8.20
N ALA A 77 27.50 24.61 7.83
CA ALA A 77 28.44 23.89 8.67
C ALA A 77 29.63 23.47 7.82
N HIS A 78 30.85 23.75 8.30
CA HIS A 78 32.07 23.52 7.54
C HIS A 78 33.22 23.15 8.51
N ASP A 79 34.07 22.21 8.12
CA ASP A 79 35.19 21.74 8.93
C ASP A 79 36.46 22.57 8.65
N ASN A 80 36.68 23.64 9.45
CA ASN A 80 37.92 24.43 9.56
C ASN A 80 38.59 24.97 8.26
N GLY A 81 38.02 24.76 7.09
CA GLY A 81 38.42 25.37 5.82
C GLY A 81 37.70 26.69 5.52
N ALA A 82 38.03 27.29 4.38
CA ALA A 82 37.33 28.45 3.88
C ALA A 82 35.96 28.02 3.33
N ILE A 83 34.89 28.70 3.76
CA ILE A 83 33.56 28.54 3.18
C ILE A 83 33.62 29.03 1.73
N ASP A 84 33.30 28.15 0.79
CA ASP A 84 33.17 28.54 -0.61
C ASP A 84 31.80 29.20 -0.81
N TYR A 85 31.76 30.52 -0.93
CA TYR A 85 30.51 31.25 -1.18
C TYR A 85 30.05 31.19 -2.65
N SER A 86 30.88 30.66 -3.55
CA SER A 86 30.59 30.51 -4.98
C SER A 86 29.89 29.18 -5.29
N ALA A 87 30.19 28.13 -4.52
CA ALA A 87 29.52 26.84 -4.58
C ALA A 87 28.71 26.63 -3.30
N ASP A 88 27.39 26.42 -3.41
CA ASP A 88 26.50 26.29 -2.23
C ASP A 88 26.73 25.01 -1.39
N THR A 89 27.91 24.38 -1.45
CA THR A 89 28.25 23.05 -0.93
C THR A 89 28.14 22.92 0.59
N ASP A 90 28.34 23.99 1.35
CA ASP A 90 28.39 23.95 2.83
C ASP A 90 27.04 24.20 3.54
N GLN A 91 25.94 24.29 2.78
CA GLN A 91 24.59 24.51 3.34
C GLN A 91 24.04 23.22 3.92
N LEU A 92 23.59 23.22 5.18
CA LEU A 92 22.85 22.09 5.78
C LEU A 92 21.34 22.28 5.66
N MET A 93 20.89 23.50 5.96
CA MET A 93 19.48 23.90 5.94
C MET A 93 19.38 25.33 5.40
N PHE A 94 18.40 25.61 4.55
CA PHE A 94 18.17 26.98 4.07
C PHE A 94 16.70 27.25 3.76
N LEU A 95 16.29 28.50 3.88
CA LEU A 95 15.04 28.99 3.29
C LEU A 95 15.36 29.52 1.90
N ASP A 96 14.66 29.01 0.88
CA ASP A 96 14.80 29.54 -0.48
C ASP A 96 14.05 30.88 -0.65
N GLY A 97 14.18 31.51 -1.83
CA GLY A 97 13.53 32.79 -2.14
C GLY A 97 11.99 32.75 -2.15
N ASN A 98 11.40 31.55 -2.02
CA ASN A 98 9.97 31.32 -1.89
C ASN A 98 9.55 30.96 -0.45
N GLY A 99 10.50 30.90 0.50
CA GLY A 99 10.25 30.58 1.89
C GLY A 99 10.19 29.08 2.20
N ASN A 100 10.58 28.20 1.27
CA ASN A 100 10.59 26.77 1.53
C ASN A 100 11.78 26.38 2.41
N LEU A 101 11.54 25.57 3.44
CA LEU A 101 12.59 24.98 4.26
C LEU A 101 13.23 23.81 3.52
N ASN A 102 14.46 24.00 3.07
CA ASN A 102 15.25 23.01 2.36
C ASN A 102 16.31 22.43 3.29
N LEU A 103 16.53 21.11 3.18
CA LEU A 103 17.62 20.38 3.81
C LEU A 103 18.52 19.81 2.71
N LYS A 104 19.82 20.14 2.69
CA LYS A 104 20.73 19.72 1.62
C LYS A 104 21.36 18.35 1.91
N GLY A 105 21.75 17.64 0.85
CA GLY A 105 22.16 16.23 0.76
C GLY A 105 23.40 15.74 1.53
N SER A 106 23.67 16.23 2.73
CA SER A 106 24.40 15.50 3.79
C SER A 106 24.29 16.26 5.11
N LEU A 107 23.19 16.08 5.83
CA LEU A 107 23.16 16.27 7.28
C LEU A 107 24.16 15.28 7.92
N THR A 108 25.43 15.69 8.10
CA THR A 108 26.59 14.82 8.44
C THR A 108 26.80 13.66 7.45
N ALA A 109 27.83 12.83 7.63
CA ALA A 109 28.31 11.81 6.66
C ALA A 109 27.22 10.88 6.08
N ASN A 110 26.07 10.75 6.74
CA ASN A 110 24.96 9.89 6.31
C ASN A 110 23.67 10.64 5.92
N GLY A 111 23.43 11.89 6.32
CA GLY A 111 22.31 12.70 5.81
C GLY A 111 20.88 12.27 6.16
N ASN A 112 20.59 11.93 7.42
CA ASN A 112 19.30 11.37 7.87
C ASN A 112 18.53 12.35 8.79
N ILE A 113 17.20 12.31 8.78
CA ILE A 113 16.30 13.19 9.57
C ILE A 113 15.56 12.36 10.62
N GLY A 114 15.64 12.77 11.89
CA GLY A 114 14.83 12.25 12.98
C GLY A 114 13.85 13.32 13.49
N ILE A 115 12.56 13.00 13.60
CA ILE A 115 11.54 13.85 14.22
C ILE A 115 11.10 13.16 15.51
N GLY A 116 11.29 13.83 16.65
CA GLY A 116 11.02 13.25 17.98
C GLY A 116 12.10 12.28 18.49
N MET A 117 13.15 12.02 17.70
CA MET A 117 14.26 11.12 18.05
C MET A 117 15.58 11.55 17.40
N ALA A 118 16.70 10.93 17.83
CA ALA A 118 17.96 11.01 17.10
C ALA A 118 17.86 10.27 15.75
N PRO A 119 18.44 10.79 14.64
CA PRO A 119 18.41 10.11 13.35
C PRO A 119 19.00 8.68 13.42
N THR A 120 18.32 7.71 12.80
CA THR A 120 18.76 6.31 12.68
C THR A 120 19.43 6.05 11.33
N ALA A 121 19.54 4.79 10.90
CA ALA A 121 19.99 4.45 9.55
C ALA A 121 19.00 4.89 8.45
N ASP A 122 17.72 5.07 8.78
CA ASP A 122 16.69 5.49 7.84
C ASP A 122 16.83 6.97 7.45
N LYS A 123 16.46 7.31 6.22
CA LYS A 123 16.55 8.69 5.71
C LYS A 123 15.61 9.65 6.45
N LEU A 124 14.45 9.16 6.86
CA LEU A 124 13.48 9.87 7.70
C LEU A 124 12.93 8.88 8.74
N ALA A 125 13.05 9.22 10.01
CA ALA A 125 12.45 8.50 11.12
C ALA A 125 11.56 9.47 11.93
N ILE A 126 10.36 9.02 12.29
CA ILE A 126 9.41 9.78 13.11
C ILE A 126 9.06 8.93 14.33
N ASP A 127 9.49 9.35 15.51
CA ASP A 127 9.13 8.72 16.78
C ASP A 127 7.87 9.39 17.35
N MET A 128 6.82 8.61 17.54
CA MET A 128 5.51 9.08 18.02
C MET A 128 5.33 8.86 19.53
N GLY A 129 6.29 8.24 20.20
CA GLY A 129 6.23 7.91 21.62
C GLY A 129 5.14 6.88 21.99
N ALA A 130 4.78 6.85 23.27
CA ALA A 130 3.86 5.84 23.86
C ALA A 130 2.36 6.19 23.73
N THR A 131 2.02 7.32 23.11
CA THR A 131 0.64 7.77 22.88
C THR A 131 0.29 7.70 21.41
N ARG A 132 -1.00 7.56 21.07
CA ARG A 132 -1.45 7.57 19.68
C ARG A 132 -1.14 8.91 19.01
N GLY A 133 -0.09 8.95 18.19
CA GLY A 133 0.17 10.02 17.23
C GLY A 133 -0.27 9.63 15.82
N GLY A 134 -0.43 10.60 14.93
CA GLY A 134 -0.70 10.37 13.50
C GLY A 134 0.10 11.32 12.62
N VAL A 135 0.49 10.85 11.44
CA VAL A 135 0.92 11.72 10.33
C VAL A 135 -0.32 12.01 9.49
N ASN A 136 -0.77 13.26 9.49
CA ASN A 136 -1.96 13.67 8.77
C ASN A 136 -1.58 14.25 7.40
N PHE A 137 -2.06 13.63 6.33
CA PHE A 137 -1.92 14.12 4.97
C PHE A 137 -3.27 14.69 4.52
N LEU A 138 -3.31 15.99 4.25
CA LEU A 138 -4.53 16.69 3.87
C LEU A 138 -4.48 17.04 2.39
N SER A 139 -5.57 16.75 1.69
CA SER A 139 -5.80 17.22 0.33
C SER A 139 -7.29 17.25 0.02
N ASP A 140 -7.66 18.08 -0.95
CA ASP A 140 -9.02 18.17 -1.46
C ASP A 140 -9.39 16.93 -2.31
N GLY A 141 -8.39 16.17 -2.75
CA GLY A 141 -8.53 14.93 -3.52
C GLY A 141 -9.02 15.15 -4.96
N ASP A 142 -9.25 16.40 -5.36
CA ASP A 142 -9.71 16.75 -6.71
C ASP A 142 -8.61 16.59 -7.77
N ALA A 143 -8.98 16.73 -9.05
CA ALA A 143 -8.13 16.34 -10.17
C ALA A 143 -6.75 17.02 -10.23
N ASN A 144 -6.67 18.22 -9.67
CA ASN A 144 -5.46 19.06 -9.62
C ASN A 144 -4.76 19.01 -8.26
N ALA A 145 -5.31 18.28 -7.29
CA ALA A 145 -4.89 18.24 -5.90
C ALA A 145 -5.06 16.82 -5.32
N TYR A 146 -4.45 15.82 -5.95
CA TYR A 146 -4.38 14.49 -5.34
C TYR A 146 -3.38 14.47 -4.19
N MET A 147 -3.62 13.56 -3.24
CA MET A 147 -2.60 13.20 -2.26
C MET A 147 -2.04 11.84 -2.61
N ASP A 148 -0.73 11.77 -2.87
CA ASP A 148 -0.02 10.55 -3.24
C ASP A 148 1.06 10.22 -2.20
N LEU A 149 1.09 8.95 -1.78
CA LEU A 149 2.27 8.33 -1.22
C LEU A 149 2.93 7.45 -2.29
N LYS A 150 4.15 7.84 -2.72
CA LYS A 150 4.84 7.26 -3.88
C LYS A 150 6.03 6.38 -3.47
N PHE A 151 6.14 5.22 -4.09
CA PHE A 151 7.25 4.28 -3.95
C PHE A 151 7.86 4.00 -5.32
N SER A 152 8.96 4.70 -5.63
CA SER A 152 9.56 4.71 -6.97
C SER A 152 10.91 4.01 -7.01
N VAL A 153 11.21 3.37 -8.14
CA VAL A 153 12.60 3.01 -8.47
C VAL A 153 13.35 4.26 -8.95
N LYS A 154 14.52 4.54 -8.35
CA LYS A 154 15.33 5.72 -8.71
C LYS A 154 15.82 5.67 -10.16
N THR A 155 16.16 4.48 -10.65
CA THR A 155 16.68 4.25 -11.99
C THR A 155 15.80 3.23 -12.68
N THR A 156 15.26 3.60 -13.85
CA THR A 156 14.39 2.73 -14.65
C THR A 156 15.14 1.98 -15.75
N THR A 157 16.41 2.31 -15.98
CA THR A 157 17.29 1.60 -16.91
C THR A 157 17.40 0.13 -16.51
N GLY A 158 17.10 -0.77 -17.46
CA GLY A 158 17.12 -2.23 -17.23
C GLY A 158 15.81 -2.83 -16.73
N ILE A 159 14.82 -2.01 -16.37
CA ILE A 159 13.44 -2.49 -16.22
C ILE A 159 12.87 -2.72 -17.63
N ALA A 160 12.01 -3.73 -17.78
CA ALA A 160 11.36 -4.05 -19.05
C ALA A 160 10.07 -3.24 -19.24
N THR A 161 9.78 -2.84 -20.48
CA THR A 161 8.54 -2.14 -20.86
C THR A 161 7.31 -2.88 -20.32
N GLY A 162 6.39 -2.12 -19.73
CA GLY A 162 5.17 -2.65 -19.16
C GLY A 162 5.30 -3.20 -17.73
N LYS A 163 6.50 -3.21 -17.12
CA LYS A 163 6.69 -3.53 -15.71
C LYS A 163 6.51 -2.28 -14.83
N PRO A 164 6.04 -2.44 -13.57
CA PRO A 164 5.94 -1.34 -12.61
C PRO A 164 7.28 -0.63 -12.38
N VAL A 165 7.27 0.70 -12.36
CA VAL A 165 8.41 1.55 -11.96
C VAL A 165 8.09 2.43 -10.75
N LEU A 166 6.82 2.58 -10.43
CA LEU A 166 6.31 3.42 -9.35
C LEU A 166 5.02 2.78 -8.84
N TRP A 167 4.87 2.70 -7.52
CA TRP A 167 3.63 2.37 -6.83
C TRP A 167 3.12 3.59 -6.07
N GLU A 168 1.82 3.83 -6.12
CA GLU A 168 1.16 4.99 -5.51
C GLU A 168 -0.04 4.51 -4.69
N ALA A 169 -0.12 5.00 -3.45
CA ALA A 169 -1.38 5.04 -2.71
C ALA A 169 -1.92 6.47 -2.83
N SER A 170 -3.01 6.64 -3.55
CA SER A 170 -3.54 7.95 -3.93
C SER A 170 -4.95 8.15 -3.37
N LEU A 171 -5.19 9.30 -2.73
CA LEU A 171 -6.53 9.74 -2.35
C LEU A 171 -7.09 10.65 -3.43
N ARG A 172 -8.22 10.26 -4.02
CA ARG A 172 -8.77 10.89 -5.23
C ARG A 172 -10.28 10.97 -5.17
N LYS A 173 -10.88 12.07 -5.60
CA LYS A 173 -12.34 12.26 -5.68
C LYS A 173 -12.87 12.13 -7.12
N ASP A 174 -11.97 12.19 -8.10
CA ASP A 174 -12.31 11.97 -9.51
C ASP A 174 -12.58 10.49 -9.83
N GLY A 175 -12.31 9.57 -8.89
CA GLY A 175 -12.62 8.15 -9.01
C GLY A 175 -11.94 7.49 -10.21
N TYR A 176 -10.71 7.88 -10.54
CA TYR A 176 -10.07 7.53 -11.82
C TYR A 176 -10.11 6.02 -12.17
N PHE A 177 -9.77 5.14 -11.22
CA PHE A 177 -9.83 3.68 -11.44
C PHE A 177 -11.15 3.06 -10.99
N SER A 178 -11.81 3.68 -10.01
CA SER A 178 -13.03 3.16 -9.37
C SER A 178 -14.33 3.53 -10.09
N ALA A 179 -14.29 4.53 -10.98
CA ALA A 179 -15.44 5.22 -11.57
C ALA A 179 -16.44 5.80 -10.55
N ASP A 180 -16.04 5.88 -9.27
CA ASP A 180 -16.87 6.40 -8.19
C ASP A 180 -16.51 7.86 -7.92
N VAL A 181 -17.38 8.75 -8.41
CA VAL A 181 -17.24 10.21 -8.26
C VAL A 181 -18.08 10.78 -7.11
N SER A 182 -18.71 9.91 -6.31
CA SER A 182 -19.60 10.34 -5.23
C SER A 182 -18.86 10.79 -3.97
N GLY A 183 -17.56 10.50 -3.88
CA GLY A 183 -16.70 10.90 -2.77
C GLY A 183 -15.23 10.49 -3.00
N PRO A 184 -14.34 10.74 -2.04
CA PRO A 184 -12.95 10.34 -2.16
C PRO A 184 -12.80 8.81 -2.11
N THR A 185 -12.05 8.27 -3.05
CA THR A 185 -11.58 6.90 -3.13
C THR A 185 -10.11 6.83 -2.76
N LEU A 186 -9.70 5.70 -2.17
CA LEU A 186 -8.30 5.39 -1.92
C LEU A 186 -7.88 4.32 -2.92
N GLU A 187 -6.92 4.67 -3.78
CA GLU A 187 -6.57 3.88 -4.95
C GLU A 187 -5.10 3.46 -4.88
N PHE A 188 -4.84 2.16 -4.96
CA PHE A 188 -3.49 1.61 -4.98
C PHE A 188 -3.15 1.17 -6.40
N TYR A 189 -2.21 1.86 -7.02
CA TYR A 189 -1.85 1.59 -8.41
C TYR A 189 -0.35 1.70 -8.67
N ALA A 190 0.07 1.21 -9.83
CA ALA A 190 1.44 1.25 -10.31
C ALA A 190 1.51 1.90 -11.69
N VAL A 191 2.51 2.75 -11.90
CA VAL A 191 2.86 3.27 -13.22
C VAL A 191 3.81 2.31 -13.90
N ARG A 192 3.55 2.02 -15.18
CA ARG A 192 4.36 1.11 -15.99
C ARG A 192 5.44 1.86 -16.76
N GLN A 193 6.56 1.21 -16.99
CA GLN A 193 7.55 1.71 -17.93
C GLN A 193 6.97 1.75 -19.35
N GLY A 194 7.14 2.89 -20.04
CA GLY A 194 6.58 3.15 -21.37
C GLY A 194 5.26 3.91 -21.27
N SER A 195 4.19 3.26 -20.78
CA SER A 195 2.88 3.89 -20.53
C SER A 195 1.92 2.96 -19.79
N GLY A 196 0.88 3.54 -19.18
CA GLY A 196 -0.24 2.83 -18.56
C GLY A 196 -0.04 2.49 -17.09
N PHE A 197 -1.07 1.87 -16.51
CA PHE A 197 -1.17 1.64 -15.05
C PHE A 197 -1.59 0.20 -14.71
N TYR A 198 -1.34 -0.19 -13.46
CA TYR A 198 -1.96 -1.34 -12.79
C TYR A 198 -2.65 -0.87 -11.51
N ALA A 199 -3.93 -1.15 -11.27
CA ALA A 199 -4.69 -0.75 -10.09
C ALA A 199 -5.37 -1.98 -9.45
N PRO A 200 -4.58 -2.84 -8.77
CA PRO A 200 -5.06 -4.12 -8.26
C PRO A 200 -5.95 -4.01 -7.01
N LEU A 201 -5.96 -2.87 -6.32
CA LEU A 201 -6.73 -2.68 -5.08
C LEU A 201 -7.30 -1.26 -5.02
N LEU A 202 -8.62 -1.16 -4.89
CA LEU A 202 -9.33 0.12 -4.79
C LEU A 202 -10.30 0.07 -3.61
N PHE A 203 -10.33 1.12 -2.81
CA PHE A 203 -11.34 1.37 -1.79
C PHE A 203 -12.25 2.48 -2.31
N LYS A 204 -13.51 2.13 -2.55
CA LYS A 204 -14.52 3.07 -3.04
C LYS A 204 -15.03 3.94 -1.90
N SER A 205 -15.59 5.10 -2.26
CA SER A 205 -16.12 6.06 -1.30
C SER A 205 -17.33 5.52 -0.53
N ASN A 206 -18.03 4.55 -1.12
CA ASN A 206 -19.15 3.83 -0.50
C ASN A 206 -18.71 2.68 0.44
N GLY A 207 -17.42 2.47 0.66
CA GLY A 207 -16.87 1.43 1.53
C GLY A 207 -16.63 0.06 0.85
N ASP A 208 -16.99 -0.09 -0.43
CA ASP A 208 -16.68 -1.30 -1.18
C ASP A 208 -15.17 -1.40 -1.49
N ILE A 209 -14.68 -2.64 -1.61
CA ILE A 209 -13.31 -2.93 -2.04
C ILE A 209 -13.35 -3.64 -3.40
N ILE A 210 -12.57 -3.14 -4.36
CA ILE A 210 -12.33 -3.84 -5.63
C ILE A 210 -10.94 -4.48 -5.56
N LEU A 211 -10.90 -5.81 -5.69
CA LEU A 211 -9.68 -6.60 -5.83
C LEU A 211 -9.53 -7.06 -7.27
N ALA A 212 -8.36 -6.82 -7.87
CA ALA A 212 -8.01 -7.22 -9.22
C ALA A 212 -9.10 -6.86 -10.25
N GLY A 213 -9.61 -5.62 -10.17
CA GLY A 213 -10.70 -5.14 -11.01
C GLY A 213 -10.37 -5.12 -12.50
N ALA A 214 -11.41 -4.90 -13.32
CA ALA A 214 -11.28 -4.77 -14.78
C ALA A 214 -10.28 -3.67 -15.18
N GLN A 215 -10.12 -2.67 -14.33
CA GLN A 215 -9.22 -1.53 -14.47
C GLN A 215 -7.83 -1.84 -13.91
N ASN A 216 -7.14 -2.87 -14.43
CA ASN A 216 -5.68 -3.02 -14.36
C ASN A 216 -5.05 -3.92 -13.24
N ALA A 217 -5.40 -5.20 -13.20
CA ALA A 217 -4.35 -6.23 -13.05
C ALA A 217 -4.30 -6.98 -14.38
N THR A 218 -3.13 -7.35 -14.91
CA THR A 218 -2.95 -7.89 -16.28
C THR A 218 -4.06 -8.85 -16.73
N ASN A 219 -4.53 -9.71 -15.82
CA ASN A 219 -5.68 -10.60 -16.06
C ASN A 219 -6.83 -10.43 -15.04
N GLY A 220 -6.69 -9.57 -14.02
CA GLY A 220 -7.72 -9.40 -12.99
C GLY A 220 -7.97 -10.67 -12.17
N ASN A 221 -6.92 -11.45 -11.87
CA ASN A 221 -7.03 -12.72 -11.16
C ASN A 221 -6.53 -12.58 -9.72
N VAL A 222 -7.20 -13.28 -8.80
CA VAL A 222 -6.84 -13.38 -7.39
C VAL A 222 -6.44 -14.83 -7.09
N GLY A 223 -5.18 -15.02 -6.68
CA GLY A 223 -4.68 -16.29 -6.16
C GLY A 223 -4.57 -16.24 -4.64
N ILE A 224 -5.18 -17.21 -3.94
CA ILE A 224 -5.07 -17.39 -2.49
C ILE A 224 -4.31 -18.69 -2.26
N GLY A 225 -3.08 -18.61 -1.73
CA GLY A 225 -2.20 -19.76 -1.56
C GLY A 225 -1.60 -20.32 -2.86
N THR A 226 -1.79 -19.64 -4.00
CA THR A 226 -1.23 -20.01 -5.31
C THR A 226 -0.85 -18.77 -6.11
N THR A 227 0.21 -18.88 -6.93
CA THR A 227 0.60 -17.87 -7.92
C THR A 227 0.04 -18.16 -9.32
N ASP A 228 -0.36 -19.40 -9.59
CA ASP A 228 -0.95 -19.82 -10.86
C ASP A 228 -2.45 -20.00 -10.68
N THR A 229 -3.23 -19.10 -11.27
CA THR A 229 -4.69 -19.15 -11.20
C THR A 229 -5.30 -19.99 -12.31
N LYS A 230 -4.50 -20.61 -13.19
CA LYS A 230 -4.96 -21.44 -14.31
C LYS A 230 -6.01 -20.76 -15.21
N GLY A 231 -5.96 -19.43 -15.30
CA GLY A 231 -6.93 -18.62 -16.05
C GLY A 231 -8.23 -18.29 -15.31
N TYR A 232 -8.46 -18.86 -14.11
CA TYR A 232 -9.60 -18.50 -13.27
C TYR A 232 -9.40 -17.14 -12.60
N LYS A 233 -10.52 -16.43 -12.39
CA LYS A 233 -10.56 -15.13 -11.70
C LYS A 233 -10.26 -15.24 -10.21
N LEU A 234 -10.66 -16.34 -9.59
CA LEU A 234 -10.33 -16.68 -8.22
C LEU A 234 -9.82 -18.12 -8.19
N ALA A 235 -8.60 -18.31 -7.72
CA ALA A 235 -8.02 -19.62 -7.48
C ALA A 235 -7.57 -19.73 -6.03
N VAL A 236 -7.99 -20.78 -5.35
CA VAL A 236 -7.66 -21.06 -3.95
C VAL A 236 -6.93 -22.40 -3.91
N ASN A 237 -5.71 -22.41 -3.38
CA ASN A 237 -4.97 -23.64 -3.08
C ASN A 237 -5.08 -23.91 -1.59
N GLY A 238 -6.09 -24.71 -1.23
CA GLY A 238 -6.52 -24.95 0.13
C GLY A 238 -8.04 -24.93 0.23
N ASP A 239 -8.56 -24.98 1.45
CA ASP A 239 -10.00 -25.01 1.70
C ASP A 239 -10.63 -23.62 1.70
N ALA A 240 -11.86 -23.52 1.19
CA ALA A 240 -12.68 -22.32 1.26
C ALA A 240 -14.06 -22.66 1.83
N ILE A 241 -14.56 -21.83 2.74
CA ILE A 241 -15.90 -21.97 3.34
C ILE A 241 -16.78 -20.81 2.90
N PHE A 242 -18.01 -21.12 2.52
CA PHE A 242 -19.01 -20.13 2.09
C PHE A 242 -20.33 -20.39 2.82
N THR A 243 -20.98 -19.34 3.33
CA THR A 243 -22.34 -19.45 3.86
C THR A 243 -23.35 -19.73 2.74
N ARG A 244 -23.13 -19.16 1.54
CA ARG A 244 -23.96 -19.39 0.36
C ARG A 244 -23.17 -19.13 -0.91
N ILE A 245 -23.33 -20.01 -1.90
CA ILE A 245 -22.82 -19.83 -3.26
C ILE A 245 -23.98 -19.88 -4.26
N LYS A 246 -24.00 -18.97 -5.24
CA LYS A 246 -24.96 -18.99 -6.35
C LYS A 246 -24.18 -19.20 -7.64
N VAL A 247 -24.26 -20.41 -8.18
CA VAL A 247 -23.66 -20.74 -9.47
C VAL A 247 -24.67 -20.42 -10.57
N LYS A 248 -24.34 -19.46 -11.45
CA LYS A 248 -25.14 -19.13 -12.62
C LYS A 248 -24.48 -19.76 -13.83
N ALA A 249 -24.85 -21.01 -14.14
CA ALA A 249 -24.41 -21.66 -15.37
C ALA A 249 -25.07 -20.98 -16.59
N ASN A 250 -24.33 -20.85 -17.70
CA ASN A 250 -24.85 -20.33 -18.96
C ASN A 250 -25.58 -21.40 -19.79
N THR A 251 -25.63 -22.63 -19.30
CA THR A 251 -26.29 -23.77 -19.94
C THR A 251 -27.72 -23.94 -19.39
N ALA A 252 -28.63 -24.39 -20.25
CA ALA A 252 -30.01 -24.67 -19.85
C ALA A 252 -30.06 -25.75 -18.75
N TRP A 253 -30.87 -25.52 -17.73
CA TRP A 253 -31.18 -26.53 -16.72
C TRP A 253 -31.97 -27.69 -17.36
N PRO A 254 -31.83 -28.92 -16.86
CA PRO A 254 -32.53 -30.06 -17.40
C PRO A 254 -33.99 -29.98 -16.95
N ASP A 255 -34.82 -29.29 -17.74
CA ASP A 255 -36.29 -29.29 -17.61
C ASP A 255 -36.93 -30.13 -18.74
N PHE A 256 -36.09 -30.74 -19.57
CA PHE A 256 -36.50 -31.49 -20.75
C PHE A 256 -36.84 -32.95 -20.45
N VAL A 257 -36.49 -33.49 -19.27
CA VAL A 257 -36.74 -34.90 -18.94
C VAL A 257 -38.24 -35.20 -18.87
N PHE A 258 -39.05 -34.22 -18.44
CA PHE A 258 -40.51 -34.33 -18.40
C PHE A 258 -41.20 -33.92 -19.72
N ALA A 259 -40.43 -33.52 -20.74
CA ALA A 259 -41.00 -33.10 -22.01
C ALA A 259 -41.61 -34.30 -22.78
N PRO A 260 -42.72 -34.10 -23.53
CA PRO A 260 -43.27 -35.13 -24.40
C PRO A 260 -42.22 -35.58 -25.42
N GLY A 261 -41.92 -36.87 -25.44
CA GLY A 261 -40.93 -37.46 -26.35
C GLY A 261 -39.50 -37.55 -25.82
N TYR A 262 -39.26 -37.26 -24.53
CA TYR A 262 -38.00 -37.60 -23.89
C TYR A 262 -37.76 -39.11 -23.94
N ASP A 263 -36.62 -39.51 -24.51
CA ASP A 263 -36.22 -40.91 -24.63
C ASP A 263 -35.61 -41.39 -23.30
N LEU A 264 -36.47 -41.87 -22.41
CA LEU A 264 -36.07 -42.44 -21.13
C LEU A 264 -35.33 -43.77 -21.39
N PRO A 265 -34.04 -43.90 -21.03
CA PRO A 265 -33.26 -45.12 -21.29
C PRO A 265 -33.93 -46.37 -20.74
N ALA A 266 -33.67 -47.55 -21.33
CA ALA A 266 -34.17 -48.77 -20.72
C ALA A 266 -33.33 -49.14 -19.49
N LEU A 267 -33.96 -49.60 -18.40
CA LEU A 267 -33.24 -50.07 -17.20
C LEU A 267 -32.23 -51.19 -17.49
N SER A 268 -32.47 -52.00 -18.54
CA SER A 268 -31.52 -53.00 -19.03
C SER A 268 -30.24 -52.38 -19.60
N GLU A 269 -30.37 -51.27 -20.34
CA GLU A 269 -29.25 -50.53 -20.93
C GLU A 269 -28.46 -49.82 -19.85
N VAL A 270 -29.15 -49.16 -18.91
CA VAL A 270 -28.53 -48.53 -17.74
C VAL A 270 -27.75 -49.56 -16.92
N ASN A 271 -28.32 -50.75 -16.69
CA ASN A 271 -27.64 -51.83 -15.97
C ASN A 271 -26.42 -52.37 -16.73
N ALA A 272 -26.51 -52.51 -18.06
CA ALA A 272 -25.37 -52.89 -18.89
C ALA A 272 -24.24 -51.85 -18.77
N PHE A 273 -24.57 -50.57 -18.89
CA PHE A 273 -23.62 -49.47 -18.76
C PHE A 273 -22.94 -49.45 -17.38
N ILE A 274 -23.69 -49.60 -16.29
CA ILE A 274 -23.12 -49.65 -14.93
C ILE A 274 -22.17 -50.84 -14.77
N LYS A 275 -22.53 -52.01 -15.33
CA LYS A 275 -21.67 -53.20 -15.24
C LYS A 275 -20.33 -53.00 -15.94
N GLU A 276 -20.33 -52.32 -17.08
CA GLU A 276 -19.16 -52.03 -17.90
C GLU A 276 -18.33 -50.88 -17.34
N HIS A 277 -18.95 -49.73 -17.07
CA HIS A 277 -18.25 -48.47 -16.76
C HIS A 277 -18.17 -48.14 -15.27
N LYS A 278 -18.92 -48.83 -14.40
CA LYS A 278 -18.93 -48.62 -12.94
C LYS A 278 -19.41 -47.24 -12.47
N HIS A 279 -20.09 -46.48 -13.33
CA HIS A 279 -20.80 -45.26 -12.98
C HIS A 279 -22.11 -45.16 -13.79
N LEU A 280 -22.96 -44.19 -13.46
CA LEU A 280 -24.18 -43.93 -14.25
C LEU A 280 -23.83 -43.27 -15.59
N PRO A 281 -24.67 -43.43 -16.62
CA PRO A 281 -24.57 -42.65 -17.85
C PRO A 281 -24.51 -41.14 -17.55
N ASP A 282 -23.78 -40.40 -18.39
CA ASP A 282 -23.55 -38.94 -18.32
C ASP A 282 -22.79 -38.44 -17.08
N MET A 283 -22.63 -39.25 -16.04
CA MET A 283 -21.86 -38.91 -14.85
C MET A 283 -20.36 -39.08 -15.12
N PRO A 284 -19.50 -38.17 -14.62
CA PRO A 284 -18.06 -38.32 -14.76
C PRO A 284 -17.58 -39.53 -13.96
N SER A 285 -16.59 -40.22 -14.51
CA SER A 285 -15.86 -41.30 -13.84
C SER A 285 -14.92 -40.75 -12.76
N GLU A 286 -14.53 -41.60 -11.82
CA GLU A 286 -13.55 -41.24 -10.78
C GLU A 286 -12.22 -40.75 -11.38
N LYS A 287 -11.80 -41.33 -12.52
CA LYS A 287 -10.57 -40.95 -13.21
C LYS A 287 -10.66 -39.52 -13.76
N GLU A 288 -11.79 -39.17 -14.37
CA GLU A 288 -12.02 -37.81 -14.89
C GLU A 288 -12.06 -36.80 -13.75
N VAL A 289 -12.78 -37.10 -12.66
CA VAL A 289 -12.85 -36.21 -11.48
C VAL A 289 -11.46 -35.99 -10.85
N LYS A 290 -10.63 -37.02 -10.78
CA LYS A 290 -9.25 -36.90 -10.26
C LYS A 290 -8.35 -36.08 -11.17
N ALA A 291 -8.54 -36.16 -12.49
CA ALA A 291 -7.69 -35.49 -13.47
C ALA A 291 -8.09 -34.02 -13.68
N GLU A 292 -9.37 -33.73 -13.78
CA GLU A 292 -9.91 -32.43 -14.21
C GLU A 292 -10.60 -31.64 -13.09
N GLY A 293 -10.86 -32.30 -11.96
CA GLY A 293 -11.67 -31.74 -10.89
C GLY A 293 -13.17 -31.91 -11.14
N LEU A 294 -13.99 -31.23 -10.33
CA LEU A 294 -15.44 -31.31 -10.40
C LEU A 294 -16.05 -29.90 -10.54
N ASP A 295 -16.79 -29.67 -11.61
CA ASP A 295 -17.64 -28.48 -11.73
C ASP A 295 -18.93 -28.71 -10.94
N LEU A 296 -19.12 -27.92 -9.87
CA LEU A 296 -20.28 -28.03 -8.99
C LEU A 296 -21.62 -27.73 -9.70
N GLY A 297 -21.62 -26.82 -10.68
CA GLY A 297 -22.81 -26.45 -11.43
C GLY A 297 -23.26 -27.56 -12.38
N GLU A 298 -22.34 -28.05 -13.21
CA GLU A 298 -22.61 -29.16 -14.12
C GLU A 298 -22.89 -30.46 -13.38
N MET A 299 -22.24 -30.71 -12.24
CA MET A 299 -22.54 -31.87 -11.41
C MET A 299 -23.98 -31.81 -10.87
N ASN A 300 -24.39 -30.68 -10.29
CA ASN A 300 -25.75 -30.51 -9.78
C ASN A 300 -26.80 -30.63 -10.88
N LYS A 301 -26.49 -30.15 -12.09
CA LYS A 301 -27.35 -30.32 -13.27
C LYS A 301 -27.53 -31.80 -13.63
N LYS A 302 -26.43 -32.56 -13.75
CA LYS A 302 -26.50 -34.00 -14.05
C LYS A 302 -27.25 -34.78 -12.97
N LEU A 303 -27.02 -34.44 -11.69
CA LEU A 303 -27.76 -35.04 -10.57
C LEU A 303 -29.26 -34.78 -10.68
N LEU A 304 -29.66 -33.54 -10.99
CA LEU A 304 -31.07 -33.21 -11.19
C LEU A 304 -31.69 -34.04 -12.32
N GLN A 305 -31.03 -34.13 -13.48
CA GLN A 305 -31.49 -34.97 -14.59
C GLN A 305 -31.71 -36.43 -14.14
N LYS A 306 -30.77 -37.01 -13.37
CA LYS A 306 -30.92 -38.38 -12.88
C LYS A 306 -32.02 -38.54 -11.84
N VAL A 307 -32.28 -37.53 -11.00
CA VAL A 307 -33.43 -37.53 -10.09
C VAL A 307 -34.75 -37.49 -10.87
N GLU A 308 -34.84 -36.73 -11.95
CA GLU A 308 -36.02 -36.68 -12.82
C GLU A 308 -36.24 -38.01 -13.57
N GLU A 309 -35.17 -38.59 -14.15
CA GLU A 309 -35.22 -39.92 -14.78
C GLU A 309 -35.67 -41.00 -13.77
N LEU A 310 -35.10 -40.99 -12.55
CA LEU A 310 -35.51 -41.88 -11.46
C LEU A 310 -36.99 -41.71 -11.11
N THR A 311 -37.49 -40.48 -11.11
CA THR A 311 -38.90 -40.19 -10.87
C THR A 311 -39.79 -40.82 -11.95
N LEU A 312 -39.39 -40.73 -13.23
CA LEU A 312 -40.11 -41.38 -14.33
C LEU A 312 -40.11 -42.92 -14.22
N TYR A 313 -38.98 -43.53 -13.84
CA TYR A 313 -38.94 -44.98 -13.61
C TYR A 313 -39.87 -45.40 -12.46
N ILE A 314 -39.90 -44.65 -11.35
CA ILE A 314 -40.78 -44.92 -10.21
C ILE A 314 -42.26 -44.83 -10.64
N LEU A 315 -42.63 -43.80 -11.40
CA LEU A 315 -44.01 -43.66 -11.91
C LEU A 315 -44.39 -44.83 -12.84
N LYS A 316 -43.46 -45.28 -13.70
CA LYS A 316 -43.67 -46.45 -14.55
C LYS A 316 -43.84 -47.73 -13.74
N GLN A 317 -43.07 -47.90 -12.68
CA GLN A 317 -43.14 -49.06 -11.79
C GLN A 317 -44.45 -49.07 -10.97
N ASP A 318 -44.89 -47.92 -10.44
CA ASP A 318 -46.18 -47.78 -9.75
C ASP A 318 -47.36 -48.14 -10.67
N ALA A 319 -47.33 -47.69 -11.92
CA ALA A 319 -48.35 -48.06 -12.91
C ALA A 319 -48.38 -49.58 -13.18
N GLN A 320 -47.22 -50.24 -13.26
CA GLN A 320 -47.13 -51.69 -13.43
C GLN A 320 -47.65 -52.44 -12.20
N LEU A 321 -47.28 -52.00 -10.99
CA LEU A 321 -47.75 -52.59 -9.74
C LEU A 321 -49.28 -52.54 -9.64
N LYS A 322 -49.88 -51.38 -9.92
CA LYS A 322 -51.35 -51.22 -9.94
C LYS A 322 -52.02 -52.14 -10.96
N ARG A 323 -51.43 -52.32 -12.15
CA ARG A 323 -51.94 -53.28 -13.15
C ARG A 323 -51.87 -54.70 -12.62
N HIS A 324 -50.75 -55.12 -12.04
CA HIS A 324 -50.60 -56.46 -11.48
C HIS A 324 -51.54 -56.71 -10.31
N GLU A 325 -51.78 -55.72 -9.44
CA GLU A 325 -52.79 -55.83 -8.38
C GLU A 325 -54.20 -56.03 -8.94
N GLN A 326 -54.58 -55.31 -9.99
CA GLN A 326 -55.86 -55.48 -10.67
C GLN A 326 -55.99 -56.89 -11.29
N GLU A 327 -54.96 -57.37 -11.98
CA GLU A 327 -54.91 -58.73 -12.54
C GLU A 327 -55.04 -59.79 -11.46
N ILE A 328 -54.33 -59.63 -10.34
CA ILE A 328 -54.42 -60.52 -9.18
C ILE A 328 -55.84 -60.52 -8.59
N GLN A 329 -56.49 -59.37 -8.47
CA GLN A 329 -57.87 -59.29 -7.99
C GLN A 329 -58.85 -59.99 -8.94
N GLN A 330 -58.67 -59.81 -10.27
CA GLN A 330 -59.48 -60.51 -11.27
C GLN A 330 -59.29 -62.03 -11.20
N LEU A 331 -58.04 -62.51 -11.10
CA LEU A 331 -57.73 -63.94 -10.94
C LEU A 331 -58.31 -64.52 -9.65
N LYS A 332 -58.20 -63.80 -8.53
CA LYS A 332 -58.83 -64.23 -7.26
C LYS A 332 -60.35 -64.34 -7.39
N SER A 333 -60.98 -63.42 -8.12
CA SER A 333 -62.43 -63.44 -8.34
C SER A 333 -62.90 -64.59 -9.24
N SER A 334 -62.10 -64.99 -10.23
CA SER A 334 -62.42 -66.10 -11.13
C SER A 334 -62.20 -67.46 -10.48
N VAL A 335 -61.18 -67.60 -9.62
CA VAL A 335 -60.96 -68.80 -8.80
C VAL A 335 -62.08 -69.00 -7.78
N LYS A 336 -62.64 -67.93 -7.20
CA LYS A 336 -63.73 -68.00 -6.20
C LYS A 336 -65.11 -68.35 -6.78
N LYS A 337 -65.27 -68.29 -8.12
CA LYS A 337 -66.50 -68.61 -8.86
C LYS A 337 -66.53 -70.03 -9.43
N ARG A 338 -65.42 -70.78 -9.33
CA ARG A 338 -65.34 -72.22 -9.62
C ARG A 338 -65.48 -73.00 -8.31
#